data_AF-A0A7Y2ANY6-F1
#
_entry.id   AF-A0A7Y2ANY6-F1
#
_cell.length_a   1.000
_cell.length_b   1.000
_cell.length_c   1.000
_cell.angle_alpha   90.00
_cell.angle_beta   90.00
_cell.angle_gamma   90.00
#
_symmetry.space_group_name_H-M   'P 1'
#
loop_
_entity.id
_entity.type
_entity.pdbx_description
1 polymer ?
#
loop_
_entity_poly.entity_id
_entity_poly.type
_entity_poly.pdbx_seq_one_letter_code
_entity_poly.pdbx_strand_id
1 'polypeptide(L)'
;AQEEHILGFLVKPVTEKELVPAIAIVMRRFAEFESLKKENASLQQTLQDRKVIERAKGILMRQASITEEDAFRRLQKLARDKRTKLAEIAAAVVTANEALS
;
A
#
# COMPACT_ATOMS: atom_id res chain seq x y z
N ALA A 1 -15.92 4.75 12.59
CA ALA A 1 -15.89 4.08 13.90
C ALA A 1 -14.48 3.56 14.10
N GLN A 2 -13.80 3.94 15.18
CA GLN A 2 -12.60 3.20 15.59
C GLN A 2 -13.08 1.81 15.99
N GLU A 3 -12.68 0.78 15.25
CA GLU A 3 -12.84 -0.59 15.74
C GLU A 3 -11.94 -0.70 16.98
N GLU A 4 -12.56 -0.70 18.16
CA GLU A 4 -11.85 -1.04 19.39
C GLU A 4 -11.42 -2.50 19.29
N HIS A 5 -10.21 -2.75 18.79
CA HIS A 5 -9.63 -4.09 18.75
C HIS A 5 -9.30 -4.52 20.18
N ILE A 6 -10.24 -5.19 20.85
CA ILE A 6 -10.00 -5.83 22.15
C ILE A 6 -9.15 -7.09 21.90
N LEU A 7 -7.88 -7.03 22.28
CA LEU A 7 -6.91 -8.12 22.06
C LEU A 7 -6.83 -9.12 23.22
N GLY A 8 -7.45 -8.77 24.36
CA GLY A 8 -7.58 -9.62 25.53
C GLY A 8 -8.40 -8.95 26.63
N PHE A 9 -8.93 -9.75 27.56
CA PHE A 9 -9.63 -9.29 28.75
C PHE A 9 -9.26 -10.18 29.95
N LEU A 10 -9.39 -9.62 31.15
CA LEU A 10 -9.21 -10.31 32.42
C LEU A 10 -10.47 -10.13 33.27
N VAL A 11 -10.96 -11.21 33.87
CA VAL A 11 -12.16 -11.21 34.71
C VAL A 11 -11.74 -11.25 36.18
N LYS A 12 -12.46 -10.50 37.04
CA LYS A 12 -12.14 -10.42 38.47
C LYS A 12 -12.56 -11.69 39.23
N PRO A 13 -11.89 -12.02 40.35
CA PRO A 13 -10.72 -11.33 40.90
C PRO A 13 -9.44 -11.69 40.12
N VAL A 14 -8.67 -10.69 39.71
CA VAL A 14 -7.43 -10.88 38.94
C VAL A 14 -6.26 -11.05 39.91
N THR A 15 -5.45 -12.09 39.71
CA THR A 15 -4.22 -12.31 40.48
C THR A 15 -2.97 -11.88 39.70
N GLU A 16 -1.90 -11.54 40.41
CA GLU A 16 -0.62 -11.14 39.79
C GLU A 16 -0.02 -12.26 38.91
N LYS A 17 -0.26 -13.52 39.28
CA LYS A 17 0.14 -14.72 38.53
C LYS A 17 -0.58 -14.85 37.19
N GLU A 18 -1.80 -14.33 37.07
CA GLU A 18 -2.58 -14.34 35.83
C GLU A 18 -2.30 -13.09 34.97
N LEU A 19 -1.99 -11.98 35.63
CA LEU A 19 -1.76 -10.69 34.97
C LEU A 19 -0.54 -10.71 34.05
N VAL A 20 0.62 -11.18 34.55
CA VAL A 20 1.87 -11.15 33.79
C VAL A 20 1.79 -12.01 32.51
N PRO A 21 1.31 -13.27 32.54
CA PRO A 21 1.11 -14.07 31.33
C PRO A 21 0.08 -13.46 30.37
N ALA A 22 -1.01 -12.90 30.89
CA ALA A 22 -2.03 -12.26 30.06
C ALA A 22 -1.46 -11.08 29.27
N ILE A 23 -0.69 -10.20 29.91
CA ILE A 23 0.01 -9.10 29.23
C ILE A 23 0.97 -9.64 28.16
N ALA A 24 1.78 -10.65 28.50
CA ALA A 24 2.74 -11.21 27.56
C ALA A 24 2.07 -11.78 26.29
N ILE A 25 0.94 -12.47 26.45
CA ILE A 25 0.15 -13.00 25.32
C ILE A 25 -0.42 -11.86 24.48
N VAL A 26 -1.03 -10.86 25.12
CA VAL A 26 -1.63 -9.71 24.42
C VAL A 26 -0.57 -8.92 23.65
N MET A 27 0.61 -8.71 24.24
CA MET A 27 1.73 -8.02 23.57
C MET A 27 2.21 -8.76 22.31
N ARG A 28 2.29 -10.09 22.36
CA ARG A 28 2.64 -10.90 21.18
C ARG A 28 1.57 -10.81 20.10
N ARG A 29 0.29 -10.92 20.47
CA ARG A 29 -0.83 -10.77 19.54
C ARG A 29 -0.89 -9.39 18.92
N PHE A 30 -0.62 -8.34 19.69
CA PHE A 30 -0.57 -6.98 19.18
C PHE A 30 0.55 -6.81 18.14
N ALA A 31 1.75 -7.34 18.41
CA ALA A 31 2.85 -7.28 17.46
C ALA A 31 2.54 -8.02 16.14
N GLU A 32 1.92 -9.21 16.23
CA GLU A 32 1.46 -9.95 15.06
C GLU A 32 0.38 -9.19 14.28
N PHE A 33 -0.61 -8.64 14.97
CA PHE A 33 -1.67 -7.83 14.37
C PHE A 33 -1.11 -6.61 13.65
N GLU A 34 -0.18 -5.87 14.26
CA GLU A 34 0.48 -4.73 13.64
C GLU A 34 1.30 -5.12 12.40
N SER A 35 1.94 -6.30 12.42
CA SER A 35 2.64 -6.84 11.25
C SER A 35 1.67 -7.11 10.10
N LEU A 36 0.58 -7.83 10.37
CA LEU A 36 -0.46 -8.13 9.38
C LEU A 36 -1.12 -6.86 8.83
N LYS A 37 -1.36 -5.87 9.68
CA LYS A 37 -1.92 -4.58 9.28
C LYS A 37 -0.99 -3.83 8.33
N LYS A 38 0.32 -3.83 8.61
CA LYS A 38 1.34 -3.23 7.72
C LYS A 38 1.42 -3.97 6.40
N GLU A 39 1.39 -5.30 6.42
CA GLU A 39 1.39 -6.12 5.20
C GLU A 39 0.16 -5.84 4.34
N ASN A 40 -1.03 -5.81 4.95
CA ASN A 40 -2.27 -5.49 4.26
C ASN A 40 -2.20 -4.10 3.61
N ALA A 41 -1.76 -3.09 4.36
CA ALA A 41 -1.58 -1.74 3.81
C ALA A 41 -0.58 -1.73 2.62
N SER A 42 0.53 -2.45 2.72
CA SER A 42 1.52 -2.57 1.65
C SER A 42 0.96 -3.27 0.40
N LEU A 43 0.18 -4.34 0.58
CA LEU A 43 -0.48 -5.05 -0.51
C LEU A 43 -1.53 -4.18 -1.19
N GLN A 44 -2.35 -3.47 -0.41
CA GLN A 44 -3.32 -2.51 -0.93
C GLN A 44 -2.64 -1.42 -1.76
N GLN A 45 -1.53 -0.86 -1.25
CA GLN A 45 -0.75 0.13 -1.99
C GLN A 45 -0.20 -0.45 -3.30
N THR A 46 0.33 -1.68 -3.28
CA THR A 46 0.86 -2.35 -4.48
C THR A 46 -0.23 -2.52 -5.56
N LEU A 47 -1.44 -2.90 -5.16
CA LEU A 47 -2.58 -3.01 -6.07
C LEU A 47 -2.98 -1.64 -6.64
N GLN A 48 -2.97 -0.60 -5.82
CA GLN A 48 -3.29 0.76 -6.25
C GLN A 48 -2.23 1.29 -7.23
N ASP A 49 -0.95 1.10 -6.94
CA ASP A 49 0.16 1.46 -7.79
C ASP A 49 0.05 0.78 -9.16
N ARG A 50 -0.27 -0.52 -9.18
CA ARG A 50 -0.46 -1.27 -10.43
C ARG A 50 -1.59 -0.68 -11.27
N LYS A 51 -2.75 -0.36 -10.67
CA LYS A 51 -3.87 0.28 -11.39
C LYS A 51 -3.45 1.59 -12.06
N VAL A 52 -2.70 2.42 -11.35
CA VAL A 52 -2.24 3.72 -11.88
C VAL A 52 -1.23 3.53 -13.01
N ILE A 53 -0.30 2.58 -12.87
CA ILE A 53 0.69 2.24 -13.91
C ILE A 53 0.00 1.73 -15.18
N GLU A 54 -0.98 0.83 -15.07
CA GLU A 54 -1.75 0.34 -16.22
C GLU A 54 -2.50 1.47 -16.94
N ARG A 55 -3.14 2.39 -16.19
CA ARG A 55 -3.80 3.57 -16.76
C ARG A 55 -2.81 4.47 -17.51
N ALA A 56 -1.64 4.74 -16.91
CA ALA A 56 -0.61 5.55 -17.55
C ALA A 56 -0.06 4.92 -18.83
N LYS A 57 0.16 3.60 -18.84
CA LYS A 57 0.54 2.86 -20.06
C LYS A 57 -0.51 3.04 -21.15
N GLY A 58 -1.79 2.83 -20.85
CA GLY A 58 -2.88 2.99 -21.82
C GLY A 58 -3.02 4.41 -22.37
N ILE A 59 -2.66 5.44 -21.59
CA ILE A 59 -2.58 6.82 -22.08
C ILE A 59 -1.41 6.96 -23.06
N LEU A 60 -0.20 6.54 -22.69
CA LEU A 60 0.98 6.66 -23.54
C LEU A 60 0.86 5.86 -24.84
N MET A 61 0.26 4.67 -24.80
CA MET A 61 -0.03 3.86 -25.98
C MET A 61 -0.91 4.62 -26.96
N ARG A 62 -1.98 5.27 -26.48
CA ARG A 62 -2.91 6.04 -27.33
C ARG A 62 -2.30 7.33 -27.85
N GLN A 63 -1.59 8.08 -27.01
CA GLN A 63 -1.04 9.39 -27.38
C GLN A 63 0.17 9.29 -28.31
N ALA A 64 1.02 8.28 -28.12
CA ALA A 64 2.26 8.12 -28.87
C ALA A 64 2.20 6.97 -29.91
N SER A 65 1.08 6.26 -30.01
CA SER A 65 0.91 5.10 -30.90
C SER A 65 2.01 4.04 -30.72
N ILE A 66 2.33 3.74 -29.46
CA ILE A 66 3.39 2.80 -29.08
C ILE A 66 2.83 1.52 -28.44
N THR A 67 3.66 0.47 -28.41
CA THR A 67 3.30 -0.79 -27.74
C THR A 67 3.25 -0.62 -26.21
N GLU A 68 2.61 -1.58 -25.53
CA GLU A 68 2.59 -1.62 -24.07
C GLU A 68 4.01 -1.72 -23.47
N GLU A 69 4.87 -2.54 -24.09
CA GLU A 69 6.28 -2.67 -23.69
C GLU A 69 7.03 -1.34 -23.78
N ASP A 70 6.86 -0.61 -24.89
CA ASP A 70 7.51 0.69 -25.07
C ASP A 70 6.98 1.74 -24.10
N ALA A 71 5.67 1.73 -23.83
CA ALA A 71 5.05 2.61 -22.84
C ALA A 71 5.62 2.35 -21.44
N PHE A 72 5.74 1.09 -21.05
CA PHE A 72 6.31 0.71 -19.76
C PHE A 72 7.79 1.11 -19.65
N ARG A 73 8.61 0.81 -20.67
CA ARG A 73 10.02 1.24 -20.72
C ARG A 73 10.16 2.75 -20.61
N ARG A 74 9.25 3.51 -21.23
CA ARG A 74 9.25 4.98 -21.16
C ARG A 74 8.94 5.49 -19.76
N LEU A 75 7.95 4.91 -19.07
CA LEU A 75 7.65 5.23 -17.66
C LEU A 75 8.84 4.89 -16.76
N GLN A 76 9.48 3.73 -16.95
CA GLN A 76 10.66 3.33 -16.18
C GLN A 76 11.84 4.29 -16.40
N LYS A 77 12.09 4.68 -17.66
CA LYS A 77 13.14 5.65 -17.98
C LYS A 77 12.88 6.98 -17.29
N LEU A 78 11.66 7.51 -17.38
CA LEU A 78 11.27 8.75 -16.71
C LEU A 78 11.43 8.67 -15.18
N ALA A 79 11.02 7.56 -14.56
CA ALA A 79 11.17 7.35 -13.12
C ALA A 79 12.64 7.34 -12.69
N ARG A 80 13.50 6.65 -13.46
CA ARG A 80 14.94 6.63 -13.21
C ARG A 80 15.57 8.01 -13.38
N ASP A 81 15.23 8.73 -14.45
CA ASP A 81 15.78 10.04 -14.77
C ASP A 81 15.34 11.09 -13.71
N LYS A 82 14.14 10.94 -13.14
CA LYS A 82 13.62 11.79 -12.05
C LYS A 82 13.98 11.30 -10.64
N ARG A 83 14.55 10.10 -10.51
CA ARG A 83 14.84 9.43 -9.22
C ARG A 83 13.60 9.32 -8.31
N THR A 84 12.45 9.03 -8.91
CA THR A 84 11.17 8.88 -8.20
C THR A 84 10.59 7.49 -8.42
N LYS A 85 9.53 7.15 -7.68
CA LYS A 85 8.85 5.87 -7.86
C LYS A 85 8.12 5.83 -9.20
N LEU A 86 8.03 4.64 -9.79
CA LEU A 86 7.31 4.41 -11.05
C LEU A 86 5.84 4.81 -10.95
N ALA A 87 5.18 4.48 -9.84
CA ALA A 87 3.78 4.82 -9.57
C ALA A 87 3.55 6.34 -9.51
N GLU A 88 4.50 7.12 -8.99
CA GLU A 88 4.42 8.59 -8.94
C GLU A 88 4.50 9.20 -10.35
N ILE A 89 5.41 8.70 -11.19
CA ILE A 89 5.47 9.12 -12.61
C ILE A 89 4.18 8.73 -13.34
N ALA A 90 3.67 7.52 -13.12
CA ALA A 90 2.43 7.08 -13.72
C ALA A 90 1.24 7.98 -13.29
N ALA A 91 1.16 8.33 -12.00
CA ALA A 91 0.16 9.26 -11.48
C ALA A 91 0.27 10.65 -12.14
N ALA A 92 1.49 11.16 -12.30
CA ALA A 92 1.73 12.43 -12.97
C ALA A 92 1.26 12.42 -14.44
N VAL A 93 1.50 11.31 -15.17
CA VAL A 93 1.01 11.13 -16.54
C VAL A 93 -0.52 11.10 -16.60
N VAL A 94 -1.16 10.36 -15.70
CA VAL A 94 -2.63 10.30 -15.62
C VAL A 94 -3.21 11.68 -15.33
N THR A 95 -2.67 12.38 -14.34
CA THR A 95 -3.11 13.73 -13.95
C THR A 95 -2.93 14.73 -15.09
N ALA A 96 -1.79 14.69 -15.78
CA ALA A 96 -1.53 15.57 -16.91
C ALA A 96 -2.51 15.32 -18.06
N ASN A 97 -2.84 14.05 -18.36
CA ASN A 97 -3.85 13.75 -19.37
C ASN A 97 -5.24 14.23 -18.95
N GLU A 98 -5.63 14.05 -17.68
CA GLU A 98 -6.91 14.52 -17.15
C GLU A 98 -7.03 16.05 -17.21
N ALA A 99 -5.94 16.80 -17.06
CA ALA A 99 -5.93 18.25 -17.18
C ALA A 99 -5.96 18.79 -18.63
N LEU A 100 -5.57 17.96 -19.62
CA LEU A 100 -5.52 18.31 -21.04
C LEU A 100 -6.71 17.78 -21.85
N SER A 101 -7.57 16.97 -21.24
CA SER A 101 -8.80 16.43 -21.84
C SER A 101 -9.99 17.34 -21.53
#